data_AF-A0AAU4RFV4-F1
#
_entry.id   AF-A0AAU4RFV4-F1
#
_cell.length_a   1.000
_cell.length_b   1.000
_cell.length_c   1.000
_cell.angle_alpha   90.00
_cell.angle_beta   90.00
_cell.angle_gamma   90.00
#
_symmetry.space_group_name_H-M   'P 1'
#
loop_
_entity.id
_entity.type
_entity.pdbx_description
1 polymer ?
#
loop_
_entity_poly.entity_id
_entity_poly.type
_entity_poly.pdbx_seq_one_letter_code
_entity_poly.pdbx_strand_id
1 'polypeptide(L)'
;MSRWKALPAELDPRVRQLLVRLRRLKDHSGLSMRQLASKTAYSPKSWERYLSGRSLPPRDAVEAMARIGGDDPTRLLALHEVAAEAWRAGRAGTSAPEPAVTEPAEAESSVPAASAPESEVLSAGTEEARLPGRALRVALVSGSVALVLAVSSTVLVVVRIMDDRDGGAPAASHAASTASASPTVAKRVYRCRLERTGGRWYAGNSRALDATVAYGNSGPQVAEVQCLLRRRGISPGAIDGMFGPLTMGAVERFQKRARLRVDGIVGPHTWKVLRG
;
A
#
# COMPACT_ATOMS: atom_id res chain seq x y z
N MET A 1 -12.26 -16.03 19.02
CA MET A 1 -11.95 -16.69 17.74
C MET A 1 -13.25 -16.89 16.98
N SER A 2 -13.31 -16.54 15.68
CA SER A 2 -14.56 -16.70 14.92
C SER A 2 -14.85 -18.20 14.77
N ARG A 3 -16.05 -18.64 15.14
CA ARG A 3 -16.46 -20.05 14.94
C ARG A 3 -16.86 -20.22 13.47
N TRP A 4 -15.90 -20.56 12.62
CA TRP A 4 -16.14 -20.77 11.20
C TRP A 4 -16.96 -22.03 10.95
N LYS A 5 -17.89 -21.97 9.99
CA LYS A 5 -18.50 -23.17 9.41
C LYS A 5 -17.43 -23.99 8.67
N ALA A 6 -17.56 -25.32 8.68
CA ALA A 6 -16.71 -26.21 7.89
C ALA A 6 -16.71 -25.81 6.41
N LEU A 7 -15.56 -25.91 5.76
CA LEU A 7 -15.44 -25.73 4.32
C LEU A 7 -16.03 -26.96 3.60
N PRO A 8 -16.64 -26.80 2.41
CA PRO A 8 -17.16 -27.91 1.61
C PRO A 8 -16.11 -29.02 1.46
N ALA A 9 -16.51 -30.29 1.54
CA ALA A 9 -15.56 -31.42 1.51
C ALA A 9 -14.90 -31.57 0.14
N GLU A 10 -15.65 -31.21 -0.91
CA GLU A 10 -15.32 -31.34 -2.33
C GLU A 10 -14.32 -30.26 -2.81
N LEU A 11 -13.97 -29.32 -1.92
CA LEU A 11 -13.07 -28.23 -2.24
C LEU A 11 -11.64 -28.73 -2.43
N ASP A 12 -11.04 -28.41 -3.58
CA ASP A 12 -9.64 -28.73 -3.91
C ASP A 12 -8.70 -28.29 -2.75
N PRO A 13 -7.72 -29.14 -2.36
CA PRO A 13 -6.81 -28.86 -1.26
C PRO A 13 -6.09 -27.51 -1.36
N ARG A 14 -5.73 -27.06 -2.57
CA ARG A 14 -5.04 -25.79 -2.81
C ARG A 14 -5.95 -24.59 -2.48
N VAL A 15 -7.21 -24.67 -2.89
CA VAL A 15 -8.22 -23.65 -2.56
C VAL A 15 -8.50 -23.66 -1.07
N ARG A 16 -8.62 -24.84 -0.45
CA ARG A 16 -8.79 -24.99 1.00
C ARG A 16 -7.63 -24.34 1.76
N GLN A 17 -6.40 -24.55 1.33
CA GLN A 17 -5.20 -23.95 1.94
C GLN A 17 -5.27 -22.42 1.93
N LEU A 18 -5.61 -21.82 0.79
CA LEU A 18 -5.81 -20.37 0.67
C LEU A 18 -6.88 -19.88 1.66
N LEU A 19 -8.05 -20.53 1.68
CA LEU A 19 -9.16 -20.09 2.54
C LEU A 19 -8.85 -20.23 4.03
N VAL A 20 -8.14 -21.29 4.43
CA VAL A 20 -7.68 -21.45 5.82
C VAL A 20 -6.70 -20.34 6.19
N ARG A 21 -5.76 -19.97 5.30
CA ARG A 21 -4.84 -18.85 5.51
C ARG A 21 -5.59 -17.52 5.65
N LEU A 22 -6.56 -17.25 4.77
CA LEU A 22 -7.40 -16.05 4.83
C LEU A 22 -8.26 -15.98 6.11
N ARG A 23 -8.88 -17.10 6.52
CA ARG A 23 -9.64 -17.19 7.78
C ARG A 23 -8.75 -16.90 8.99
N ARG A 24 -7.53 -17.45 9.02
CA ARG A 24 -6.54 -17.15 10.07
C ARG A 24 -6.20 -15.66 10.09
N LEU A 25 -5.83 -15.05 8.95
CA LEU A 25 -5.54 -13.61 8.88
C LEU A 25 -6.73 -12.79 9.38
N LYS A 26 -7.93 -13.17 8.97
CA LYS A 26 -9.15 -12.51 9.41
C LYS A 26 -9.39 -12.65 10.92
N ASP A 27 -9.08 -13.77 11.54
CA ASP A 27 -9.19 -13.93 12.99
C ASP A 27 -8.15 -13.11 13.76
N HIS A 28 -6.89 -13.11 13.29
CA HIS A 28 -5.81 -12.34 13.93
C HIS A 28 -6.01 -10.83 13.79
N SER A 29 -6.66 -10.37 12.72
CA SER A 29 -6.96 -8.95 12.51
C SER A 29 -7.90 -8.34 13.55
N GLY A 30 -8.63 -9.16 14.32
CA GLY A 30 -9.63 -8.70 15.30
C GLY A 30 -10.83 -7.95 14.69
N LEU A 31 -10.95 -7.89 13.36
CA LEU A 31 -12.03 -7.17 12.68
C LEU A 31 -13.34 -7.96 12.76
N SER A 32 -14.48 -7.28 12.79
CA SER A 32 -15.75 -7.93 12.44
C SER A 32 -15.85 -8.13 10.93
N MET A 33 -16.75 -9.00 10.47
CA MET A 33 -17.03 -9.16 9.03
C MET A 33 -17.46 -7.84 8.37
N ARG A 34 -18.24 -7.01 9.08
CA ARG A 34 -18.67 -5.69 8.60
C ARG A 34 -17.50 -4.71 8.48
N GLN A 35 -16.55 -4.75 9.43
CA GLN A 35 -15.34 -3.93 9.37
C GLN A 35 -14.41 -4.37 8.23
N LEU A 36 -14.24 -5.68 8.05
CA LEU A 36 -13.48 -6.22 6.91
C LEU A 36 -14.08 -5.74 5.58
N ALA A 37 -15.39 -5.89 5.41
CA ALA A 37 -16.12 -5.42 4.24
C ALA A 37 -15.89 -3.92 3.97
N SER A 38 -16.06 -3.08 5.00
CA SER A 38 -15.83 -1.64 4.89
C SER A 38 -14.40 -1.27 4.50
N LYS A 39 -13.40 -2.05 4.92
CA LYS A 39 -11.98 -1.76 4.65
C LYS A 39 -11.50 -2.21 3.27
N THR A 40 -12.22 -3.14 2.63
CA THR A 40 -11.75 -3.83 1.43
C THR A 40 -12.62 -3.59 0.20
N ALA A 41 -13.62 -2.71 0.29
CA ALA A 41 -14.56 -2.40 -0.79
C ALA A 41 -15.48 -3.55 -1.24
N TYR A 42 -15.58 -4.62 -0.46
CA TYR A 42 -16.51 -5.72 -0.73
C TYR A 42 -17.65 -5.74 0.27
N SER A 43 -18.81 -6.25 -0.13
CA SER A 43 -19.93 -6.43 0.80
C SER A 43 -19.63 -7.53 1.85
N PRO A 44 -20.27 -7.49 3.03
CA PRO A 44 -20.16 -8.58 4.01
C PRO A 44 -20.56 -9.95 3.43
N LYS A 45 -21.60 -9.98 2.57
CA LYS A 45 -22.05 -11.20 1.87
C LYS A 45 -20.98 -11.72 0.90
N SER A 46 -20.27 -10.84 0.19
CA SER A 46 -19.17 -11.24 -0.70
C SER A 46 -18.07 -11.94 0.09
N TRP A 47 -17.64 -11.33 1.21
CA TRP A 47 -16.64 -11.93 2.09
C TRP A 47 -17.09 -13.23 2.73
N GLU A 48 -18.35 -13.33 3.12
CA GLU A 48 -18.90 -14.58 3.63
C GLU A 48 -18.85 -15.68 2.55
N ARG A 49 -19.21 -15.35 1.30
CA ARG A 49 -19.13 -16.28 0.18
C ARG A 49 -17.69 -16.73 -0.11
N TYR A 50 -16.73 -15.80 -0.06
CA TYR A 50 -15.30 -16.10 -0.23
C TYR A 50 -14.78 -17.01 0.88
N LEU A 51 -14.93 -16.60 2.13
CA LEU A 51 -14.37 -17.32 3.27
C LEU A 51 -15.11 -18.64 3.54
N SER A 52 -16.36 -18.82 3.07
CA SER A 52 -17.06 -20.10 3.10
C SER A 52 -16.66 -21.06 1.98
N GLY A 53 -15.87 -20.61 0.99
CA GLY A 53 -15.47 -21.44 -0.15
C GLY A 53 -16.54 -21.62 -1.22
N ARG A 54 -17.62 -20.82 -1.17
CA ARG A 54 -18.67 -20.81 -2.21
C ARG A 54 -18.26 -20.05 -3.47
N SER A 55 -17.23 -19.23 -3.39
CA SER A 55 -16.63 -18.56 -4.54
C SER A 55 -15.17 -18.24 -4.23
N LEU A 56 -14.29 -18.34 -5.23
CA LEU A 56 -12.91 -17.91 -5.06
C LEU A 56 -12.84 -16.38 -4.85
N PRO A 57 -12.11 -15.88 -3.84
CA PRO A 57 -11.89 -14.44 -3.69
C PRO A 57 -11.12 -13.88 -4.90
N PRO A 58 -11.45 -12.67 -5.38
CA PRO A 58 -10.65 -12.01 -6.41
C PRO A 58 -9.28 -11.62 -5.86
N ARG A 59 -8.30 -11.44 -6.77
CA ARG A 59 -6.90 -11.13 -6.44
C ARG A 59 -6.79 -9.93 -5.49
N ASP A 60 -7.50 -8.85 -5.79
CA ASP A 60 -7.49 -7.61 -5.01
C ASP A 60 -8.03 -7.80 -3.58
N ALA A 61 -8.98 -8.72 -3.38
CA ALA A 61 -9.49 -9.05 -2.04
C ALA A 61 -8.41 -9.76 -1.21
N VAL A 62 -7.68 -10.70 -1.83
CA VAL A 62 -6.57 -11.42 -1.19
C VAL A 62 -5.47 -10.46 -0.80
N GLU A 63 -5.09 -9.57 -1.71
CA GLU A 63 -4.07 -8.55 -1.45
C GLU A 63 -4.49 -7.61 -0.31
N ALA A 64 -5.72 -7.11 -0.33
CA ALA A 64 -6.23 -6.25 0.73
C ALA A 64 -6.27 -6.98 2.10
N MET A 65 -6.60 -8.28 2.12
CA MET A 65 -6.58 -9.10 3.34
C MET A 65 -5.16 -9.27 3.88
N ALA A 66 -4.16 -9.48 3.01
CA ALA A 66 -2.75 -9.55 3.39
C ALA A 66 -2.30 -8.25 4.05
N ARG A 67 -2.56 -7.11 3.39
CA ARG A 67 -2.21 -5.78 3.92
C ARG A 67 -2.87 -5.49 5.27
N ILE A 68 -4.15 -5.85 5.43
CA ILE A 68 -4.89 -5.67 6.70
C ILE A 68 -4.36 -6.60 7.79
N GLY A 69 -3.99 -7.83 7.44
CA GLY A 69 -3.45 -8.83 8.37
C GLY A 69 -1.98 -8.64 8.72
N GLY A 70 -1.28 -7.71 8.06
CA GLY A 70 0.16 -7.50 8.21
C GLY A 70 1.01 -8.64 7.63
N ASP A 71 0.48 -9.40 6.66
CA ASP A 71 1.21 -10.46 5.94
C ASP A 71 1.72 -9.92 4.59
N ASP A 72 2.78 -10.54 4.05
CA ASP A 72 3.32 -10.17 2.75
C ASP A 72 2.33 -10.55 1.63
N PRO A 73 1.87 -9.60 0.80
CA PRO A 73 0.92 -9.88 -0.28
C PRO A 73 1.50 -10.85 -1.32
N THR A 74 2.82 -10.82 -1.58
CA THR A 74 3.45 -11.60 -2.65
C THR A 74 3.23 -13.10 -2.45
N ARG A 75 3.54 -13.59 -1.24
CA ARG A 75 3.37 -15.00 -0.88
C ARG A 75 1.91 -15.46 -0.96
N LEU A 76 0.99 -14.60 -0.50
CA LEU A 76 -0.43 -14.95 -0.48
C LEU A 76 -1.06 -14.92 -1.89
N LEU A 77 -0.57 -14.04 -2.75
CA LEU A 77 -0.97 -13.97 -4.16
C LEU A 77 -0.45 -15.17 -4.96
N ALA A 78 0.78 -15.63 -4.73
CA ALA A 78 1.27 -16.87 -5.34
C ALA A 78 0.39 -18.08 -4.98
N LEU A 79 -0.04 -18.18 -3.71
CA LEU A 79 -0.99 -19.21 -3.28
C LEU A 79 -2.37 -19.03 -3.94
N HIS A 80 -2.80 -17.79 -4.16
CA HIS A 80 -4.05 -17.48 -4.87
C HIS A 80 -4.01 -17.90 -6.33
N GLU A 81 -2.90 -17.71 -7.02
CA GLU A 81 -2.72 -18.13 -8.42
C GLU A 81 -2.85 -19.65 -8.55
N VAL A 82 -2.17 -20.41 -7.69
CA VAL A 82 -2.26 -21.88 -7.65
C VAL A 82 -3.70 -22.35 -7.33
N ALA A 83 -4.39 -21.65 -6.42
CA ALA A 83 -5.79 -21.94 -6.10
C ALA A 83 -6.76 -21.57 -7.25
N ALA A 84 -6.46 -20.50 -8.01
CA ALA A 84 -7.28 -20.06 -9.14
C ALA A 84 -7.17 -21.05 -10.31
N GLU A 85 -5.98 -21.60 -10.56
CA GLU A 85 -5.75 -22.72 -11.48
C GLU A 85 -6.66 -23.91 -11.14
N ALA A 86 -6.59 -24.36 -9.88
CA ALA A 86 -7.36 -25.47 -9.35
C ALA A 86 -8.88 -25.26 -9.49
N TRP A 87 -9.34 -24.05 -9.15
CA TRP A 87 -10.74 -23.68 -9.23
C TRP A 87 -11.27 -23.64 -10.67
N ARG A 88 -10.42 -23.26 -11.64
CA ARG A 88 -10.76 -23.31 -13.08
C ARG A 88 -10.83 -24.75 -13.58
N ALA A 89 -9.85 -25.59 -13.27
CA ALA A 89 -9.81 -26.99 -13.67
C ALA A 89 -11.02 -27.78 -13.15
N GLY A 90 -11.43 -27.56 -11.90
CA GLY A 90 -12.61 -28.19 -11.32
C GLY A 90 -13.94 -27.81 -11.98
N ARG A 91 -14.03 -26.61 -12.60
CA ARG A 91 -15.22 -26.20 -13.36
C ARG A 91 -15.24 -26.75 -14.78
N ALA A 92 -14.07 -26.87 -15.41
CA ALA A 92 -13.97 -27.46 -16.75
C ALA A 92 -14.37 -28.95 -16.75
N GLY A 93 -14.06 -29.69 -15.67
CA GLY A 93 -14.45 -31.10 -15.53
C GLY A 93 -15.95 -31.38 -15.35
N THR A 94 -16.78 -30.36 -15.08
CA THR A 94 -18.26 -30.51 -15.00
C THR A 94 -18.95 -30.27 -16.35
N SER A 95 -18.20 -29.86 -17.38
CA SER A 95 -18.73 -29.52 -18.70
C SER A 95 -17.97 -30.26 -19.82
N ALA A 96 -18.54 -31.38 -20.32
CA ALA A 96 -18.18 -32.03 -21.60
C ALA A 96 -19.34 -32.98 -22.04
N PRO A 97 -19.63 -33.19 -23.35
CA PRO A 97 -18.65 -33.35 -24.44
C PRO A 97 -18.79 -32.38 -25.64
N GLU A 98 -17.71 -32.39 -26.44
CA GLU A 98 -17.34 -31.61 -27.64
C GLU A 98 -18.18 -31.95 -28.91
N PRO A 99 -18.01 -31.22 -30.04
CA PRO A 99 -17.07 -31.74 -31.05
C PRO A 99 -16.28 -30.69 -31.88
N ALA A 100 -14.99 -30.99 -32.07
CA ALA A 100 -14.22 -31.14 -33.32
C ALA A 100 -14.11 -29.99 -34.36
N VAL A 101 -13.00 -30.10 -35.13
CA VAL A 101 -12.57 -29.40 -36.36
C VAL A 101 -11.63 -28.21 -36.07
N THR A 102 -10.36 -28.10 -36.47
CA THR A 102 -9.43 -28.87 -37.33
C THR A 102 -8.03 -28.22 -37.20
N GLU A 103 -6.95 -28.99 -37.02
CA GLU A 103 -5.58 -28.54 -37.33
C GLU A 103 -5.40 -28.38 -38.84
N PRO A 104 -4.51 -27.49 -39.30
CA PRO A 104 -3.30 -28.06 -39.88
C PRO A 104 -2.01 -27.35 -39.50
N ALA A 105 -0.95 -28.16 -39.57
CA ALA A 105 0.45 -27.84 -39.40
C ALA A 105 1.04 -27.08 -40.61
N GLU A 106 2.10 -26.32 -40.30
CA GLU A 106 3.33 -26.04 -41.08
C GLU A 106 3.32 -25.23 -42.39
N ALA A 107 4.38 -24.40 -42.47
CA ALA A 107 5.19 -24.01 -43.63
C ALA A 107 4.94 -22.66 -44.36
N GLU A 108 6.05 -21.92 -44.43
CA GLU A 108 6.53 -21.05 -45.52
C GLU A 108 6.07 -19.58 -45.65
N SER A 109 7.05 -18.70 -45.38
CA SER A 109 7.57 -17.66 -46.28
C SER A 109 6.72 -17.29 -47.50
N SER A 110 6.42 -16.00 -47.66
CA SER A 110 6.86 -15.15 -48.80
C SER A 110 6.05 -13.84 -48.89
N VAL A 111 6.76 -12.72 -49.08
CA VAL A 111 6.24 -11.40 -49.54
C VAL A 111 5.84 -11.51 -51.04
N PRO A 112 5.00 -10.62 -51.63
CA PRO A 112 5.42 -9.29 -52.15
C PRO A 112 4.38 -8.16 -51.88
N ALA A 113 4.73 -6.87 -51.70
CA ALA A 113 5.10 -5.84 -52.70
C ALA A 113 4.00 -5.57 -53.75
N ALA A 114 3.27 -4.44 -53.69
CA ALA A 114 3.49 -3.14 -54.37
C ALA A 114 2.19 -2.83 -55.17
N SER A 115 1.68 -1.63 -55.47
CA SER A 115 2.22 -0.31 -55.86
C SER A 115 1.07 0.74 -55.74
N ALA A 116 1.28 1.98 -55.24
CA ALA A 116 1.53 3.26 -55.97
C ALA A 116 0.28 3.88 -56.67
N PRO A 117 0.25 5.17 -57.14
CA PRO A 117 1.27 6.25 -57.20
C PRO A 117 0.81 7.62 -56.57
N GLU A 118 1.69 8.51 -56.08
CA GLU A 118 2.63 9.52 -56.66
C GLU A 118 2.05 10.90 -57.05
N SER A 119 2.71 11.95 -56.52
CA SER A 119 3.14 13.20 -57.20
C SER A 119 3.91 14.04 -56.14
N GLU A 120 5.26 13.99 -56.09
CA GLU A 120 6.22 14.97 -56.66
C GLU A 120 5.86 16.45 -56.38
N VAL A 121 6.74 17.33 -55.88
CA VAL A 121 7.92 17.86 -56.58
C VAL A 121 8.86 18.75 -55.72
N LEU A 122 10.15 18.72 -56.10
CA LEU A 122 11.22 19.76 -56.10
C LEU A 122 11.85 20.26 -54.76
N SER A 123 13.15 19.99 -54.47
CA SER A 123 14.41 20.66 -54.93
C SER A 123 14.55 22.12 -54.46
N ALA A 124 15.69 22.69 -54.03
CA ALA A 124 17.11 22.35 -53.95
C ALA A 124 17.83 23.47 -53.15
N GLY A 125 19.14 23.33 -52.87
CA GLY A 125 20.06 24.42 -52.48
C GLY A 125 20.47 24.45 -51.00
N THR A 126 21.49 23.71 -50.55
CA THR A 126 22.93 24.05 -50.51
C THR A 126 23.28 25.20 -49.56
N GLU A 127 24.01 24.91 -48.47
CA GLU A 127 25.38 25.42 -48.23
C GLU A 127 25.95 24.96 -46.88
N GLU A 128 27.12 24.31 -46.96
CA GLU A 128 28.07 24.16 -45.86
C GLU A 128 28.62 25.53 -45.43
N ALA A 129 29.04 25.67 -44.17
CA ALA A 129 30.46 25.85 -43.82
C ALA A 129 30.70 26.52 -42.45
N ARG A 130 31.69 25.95 -41.74
CA ARG A 130 32.72 26.60 -40.89
C ARG A 130 32.36 27.11 -39.48
N LEU A 131 32.85 26.33 -38.50
CA LEU A 131 33.46 26.78 -37.23
C LEU A 131 34.77 27.55 -37.52
N PRO A 132 35.28 28.46 -36.66
CA PRO A 132 36.00 28.12 -35.41
C PRO A 132 35.81 29.18 -34.28
N GLY A 133 36.26 29.06 -33.03
CA GLY A 133 37.01 28.06 -32.29
C GLY A 133 37.47 28.64 -30.93
N ARG A 134 37.98 27.74 -30.06
CA ARG A 134 38.90 27.96 -28.90
C ARG A 134 38.33 28.78 -27.71
N ALA A 135 38.61 28.48 -26.44
CA ALA A 135 39.70 27.73 -25.85
C ALA A 135 39.31 27.07 -24.51
N LEU A 136 40.00 25.96 -24.28
CA LEU A 136 40.18 25.15 -23.09
C LEU A 136 40.71 25.97 -21.89
N ARG A 137 40.15 25.77 -20.69
CA ARG A 137 40.93 25.75 -19.44
C ARG A 137 40.46 24.60 -18.54
N VAL A 138 41.39 23.67 -18.34
CA VAL A 138 41.40 22.56 -17.39
C VAL A 138 42.00 23.06 -16.07
N ALA A 139 41.43 22.64 -14.95
CA ALA A 139 42.08 22.24 -13.67
C ALA A 139 40.96 22.13 -12.61
N LEU A 140 40.46 20.95 -12.22
CA LEU A 140 41.01 19.99 -11.24
C LEU A 140 41.46 20.62 -9.90
N VAL A 141 40.83 20.16 -8.80
CA VAL A 141 41.33 19.81 -7.44
C VAL A 141 40.06 19.67 -6.56
N SER A 142 39.54 18.47 -6.25
CA SER A 142 40.00 17.40 -5.33
C SER A 142 39.73 17.67 -3.83
N GLY A 143 39.29 16.62 -3.12
CA GLY A 143 39.19 16.53 -1.65
C GLY A 143 37.76 16.71 -1.11
N SER A 144 37.13 15.80 -0.37
CA SER A 144 37.65 14.60 0.30
C SER A 144 36.48 13.71 0.74
N VAL A 145 36.38 12.52 0.15
CA VAL A 145 35.90 11.32 0.86
C VAL A 145 37.01 10.94 1.85
N ALA A 146 36.62 10.56 3.08
CA ALA A 146 37.46 10.18 4.22
C ALA A 146 37.86 11.29 5.21
N LEU A 147 36.89 11.78 6.00
CA LEU A 147 37.09 12.10 7.44
C LEU A 147 35.78 12.26 8.23
N VAL A 148 34.94 11.21 8.32
CA VAL A 148 33.95 11.09 9.42
C VAL A 148 34.03 9.71 10.10
N LEU A 149 35.22 9.09 10.03
CA LEU A 149 35.64 7.97 10.87
C LEU A 149 36.74 8.41 11.85
N ALA A 150 36.57 9.59 12.45
CA ALA A 150 37.42 10.10 13.54
C ALA A 150 36.67 11.04 14.51
N VAL A 151 35.35 10.87 14.64
CA VAL A 151 34.55 11.36 15.80
C VAL A 151 33.82 10.18 16.47
N SER A 152 34.31 8.96 16.19
CA SER A 152 33.81 7.71 16.74
C SER A 152 34.89 7.02 17.58
N SER A 153 35.61 7.76 18.44
CA SER A 153 36.62 7.17 19.35
C SER A 153 36.99 7.98 20.60
N THR A 154 36.34 9.11 20.91
CA THR A 154 36.76 10.02 22.00
C THR A 154 35.65 10.43 22.99
N VAL A 155 34.61 9.60 23.16
CA VAL A 155 33.60 9.77 24.25
C VAL A 155 33.31 8.44 24.99
N LEU A 156 34.18 7.44 24.82
CA LEU A 156 34.23 6.25 25.68
C LEU A 156 35.66 6.19 26.19
N VAL A 157 35.85 6.14 27.52
CA VAL A 157 37.13 5.94 28.27
C VAL A 157 37.52 7.07 29.29
N VAL A 158 36.65 8.03 29.67
CA VAL A 158 37.02 9.02 30.73
C VAL A 158 36.14 9.05 32.00
N VAL A 159 35.21 8.11 32.25
CA VAL A 159 34.52 8.07 33.56
C VAL A 159 34.34 6.65 34.11
N ARG A 160 35.40 5.85 34.07
CA ARG A 160 35.52 4.66 34.93
C ARG A 160 36.86 4.76 35.65
N ILE A 161 36.80 4.57 36.97
CA ILE A 161 37.91 4.37 37.91
C ILE A 161 38.41 5.67 38.56
N MET A 162 37.76 6.04 39.67
CA MET A 162 38.37 6.36 40.97
C MET A 162 37.26 6.92 41.87
N ASP A 163 36.66 6.07 42.70
CA ASP A 163 36.47 6.36 44.13
C ASP A 163 36.14 5.04 44.83
N ASP A 164 36.93 4.70 45.83
CA ASP A 164 36.87 3.47 46.61
C ASP A 164 36.60 3.87 48.06
N ARG A 165 35.61 3.21 48.69
CA ARG A 165 35.29 3.13 50.14
C ARG A 165 34.62 4.36 50.76
N ASP A 166 33.50 4.25 51.49
CA ASP A 166 33.19 3.28 52.56
C ASP A 166 31.68 3.01 52.73
N GLY A 167 31.36 1.83 53.28
CA GLY A 167 30.38 1.71 54.37
C GLY A 167 28.97 1.17 54.07
N GLY A 168 28.68 -0.03 54.59
CA GLY A 168 27.36 -0.35 55.16
C GLY A 168 26.37 -1.14 54.30
N ALA A 169 26.23 -2.43 54.61
CA ALA A 169 25.02 -3.23 54.35
C ALA A 169 23.81 -2.70 55.19
N PRO A 170 22.54 -3.16 55.03
CA PRO A 170 22.10 -4.37 54.31
C PRO A 170 20.78 -4.28 53.51
N ALA A 171 20.49 -5.40 52.85
CA ALA A 171 19.16 -5.97 52.59
C ALA A 171 18.22 -5.34 51.54
N ALA A 172 17.85 -6.20 50.59
CA ALA A 172 16.57 -6.28 49.89
C ALA A 172 16.13 -5.05 49.06
N SER A 173 16.37 -5.11 47.75
CA SER A 173 15.32 -4.73 46.80
C SER A 173 15.52 -5.31 45.40
N HIS A 174 14.59 -6.18 45.04
CA HIS A 174 13.96 -6.31 43.74
C HIS A 174 14.89 -6.37 42.52
N ALA A 175 15.24 -7.60 42.14
CA ALA A 175 15.51 -7.96 40.75
C ALA A 175 14.27 -7.62 39.91
N ALA A 176 14.20 -6.38 39.41
CA ALA A 176 13.29 -6.01 38.35
C ALA A 176 13.87 -6.52 37.03
N SER A 177 13.54 -7.78 36.71
CA SER A 177 13.54 -8.26 35.33
C SER A 177 12.76 -7.25 34.49
N THR A 178 13.48 -6.48 33.68
CA THR A 178 12.92 -5.68 32.60
C THR A 178 12.42 -6.64 31.53
N ALA A 179 11.24 -7.22 31.78
CA ALA A 179 10.44 -7.83 30.75
C ALA A 179 10.10 -6.73 29.75
N SER A 180 10.79 -6.75 28.60
CA SER A 180 10.49 -5.95 27.43
C SER A 180 9.13 -6.42 26.89
N ALA A 181 8.06 -5.93 27.52
CA ALA A 181 6.71 -6.15 27.07
C ALA A 181 6.57 -5.44 25.73
N SER A 182 6.52 -6.22 24.65
CA SER A 182 6.11 -5.74 23.34
C SER A 182 4.79 -4.98 23.50
N PRO A 183 4.67 -3.72 23.03
CA PRO A 183 3.46 -2.96 23.23
C PRO A 183 2.32 -3.66 22.48
N THR A 184 1.39 -4.23 23.23
CA THR A 184 0.08 -4.62 22.71
C THR A 184 -0.49 -3.39 22.01
N VAL A 185 -0.66 -3.46 20.69
CA VAL A 185 -1.15 -2.34 19.87
C VAL A 185 -2.57 -2.00 20.30
N ALA A 186 -2.69 -1.12 21.29
CA ALA A 186 -3.96 -0.60 21.74
C ALA A 186 -4.62 0.09 20.54
N LYS A 187 -5.87 -0.29 20.26
CA LYS A 187 -6.68 0.28 19.20
C LYS A 187 -6.75 1.80 19.39
N ARG A 188 -6.04 2.56 18.55
CA ARG A 188 -6.02 4.03 18.63
C ARG A 188 -7.42 4.58 18.36
N VAL A 189 -7.98 5.28 19.35
CA VAL A 189 -9.25 5.99 19.21
C VAL A 189 -8.94 7.39 18.70
N TYR A 190 -9.24 7.64 17.43
CA TYR A 190 -9.08 8.98 16.86
C TYR A 190 -10.22 9.89 17.31
N ARG A 191 -9.86 11.09 17.76
CA ARG A 191 -10.81 12.15 18.13
C ARG A 191 -10.57 13.33 17.19
N CYS A 192 -11.63 14.03 16.79
CA CYS A 192 -11.50 15.23 15.97
C CYS A 192 -11.54 16.46 16.89
N ARG A 193 -10.37 16.97 17.28
CA ARG A 193 -10.25 18.24 17.99
C ARG A 193 -9.99 19.33 16.95
N LEU A 194 -11.05 20.03 16.55
CA LEU A 194 -10.95 21.06 15.51
C LEU A 194 -10.33 22.33 16.09
N GLU A 195 -9.19 22.73 15.54
CA GLU A 195 -8.45 23.93 15.91
C GLU A 195 -8.03 24.68 14.64
N ARG A 196 -7.95 26.01 14.71
CA ARG A 196 -7.49 26.85 13.61
C ARG A 196 -6.19 27.55 14.01
N THR A 197 -5.11 27.29 13.28
CA THR A 197 -3.78 27.82 13.55
C THR A 197 -3.18 28.37 12.26
N GLY A 198 -2.78 29.65 12.26
CA GLY A 198 -2.21 30.32 11.08
C GLY A 198 -3.14 30.22 9.86
N GLY A 199 -4.43 30.51 10.05
CA GLY A 199 -5.45 30.46 8.99
C GLY A 199 -5.98 29.07 8.63
N ARG A 200 -5.21 28.00 8.91
CA ARG A 200 -5.48 26.62 8.52
C ARG A 200 -6.16 25.82 9.63
N TRP A 201 -7.04 24.91 9.25
CA TRP A 201 -7.72 23.98 10.15
C TRP A 201 -6.93 22.70 10.38
N TYR A 202 -6.91 22.25 11.63
CA TYR A 202 -6.35 20.97 12.07
C TYR A 202 -7.38 20.24 12.94
N ALA A 203 -7.33 18.91 12.95
CA ALA A 203 -8.18 18.04 13.74
C ALA A 203 -7.45 17.33 14.89
N GLY A 204 -6.16 17.64 15.08
CA GLY A 204 -5.34 17.13 16.19
C GLY A 204 -4.80 15.72 15.98
N ASN A 205 -4.91 15.14 14.78
CA ASN A 205 -4.40 13.80 14.48
C ASN A 205 -3.09 13.85 13.68
N SER A 206 -2.93 14.82 12.77
CA SER A 206 -1.68 15.03 12.02
C SER A 206 -1.47 16.51 11.67
N ARG A 207 -0.21 16.94 11.67
CA ARG A 207 0.19 18.27 11.21
C ARG A 207 0.94 18.26 9.87
N ALA A 208 1.22 17.09 9.31
CA ALA A 208 1.94 16.98 8.03
C ALA A 208 1.22 17.77 6.94
N LEU A 209 1.96 18.58 6.18
CA LEU A 209 1.43 19.49 5.15
C LEU A 209 1.62 18.93 3.73
N ASP A 210 2.58 18.02 3.59
CA ASP A 210 3.11 17.42 2.37
C ASP A 210 2.82 15.92 2.26
N ALA A 211 2.25 15.32 3.31
CA ALA A 211 1.87 13.91 3.29
C ALA A 211 0.86 13.64 2.17
N THR A 212 1.23 12.82 1.20
CA THR A 212 0.27 12.30 0.22
C THR A 212 -0.52 11.18 0.86
N VAL A 213 -1.84 11.36 0.98
CA VAL A 213 -2.73 10.36 1.58
C VAL A 213 -3.67 9.83 0.50
N ALA A 214 -3.63 8.53 0.27
CA ALA A 214 -4.38 7.84 -0.77
C ALA A 214 -5.04 6.55 -0.25
N TYR A 215 -5.75 5.88 -1.14
CA TYR A 215 -6.41 4.60 -0.86
C TYR A 215 -5.45 3.57 -0.25
N GLY A 216 -5.91 2.87 0.79
CA GLY A 216 -5.11 1.86 1.49
C GLY A 216 -4.15 2.40 2.55
N ASN A 217 -3.88 3.72 2.58
CA ASN A 217 -3.14 4.31 3.71
C ASN A 217 -3.93 4.16 5.01
N SER A 218 -3.20 4.12 6.12
CA SER A 218 -3.79 4.15 7.45
C SER A 218 -2.91 4.93 8.43
N GLY A 219 -3.51 5.39 9.53
CA GLY A 219 -2.82 6.12 10.57
C GLY A 219 -3.38 7.53 10.82
N PRO A 220 -2.65 8.35 11.58
CA PRO A 220 -3.13 9.65 12.03
C PRO A 220 -3.37 10.65 10.90
N GLN A 221 -2.66 10.57 9.77
CA GLN A 221 -2.87 11.48 8.64
C GLN A 221 -4.23 11.20 7.96
N VAL A 222 -4.65 9.94 7.90
CA VAL A 222 -5.97 9.59 7.37
C VAL A 222 -7.07 10.06 8.31
N ALA A 223 -6.90 9.86 9.62
CA ALA A 223 -7.87 10.35 10.61
C ALA A 223 -8.03 11.88 10.53
N GLU A 224 -6.92 12.60 10.28
CA GLU A 224 -6.93 14.03 10.02
C GLU A 224 -7.78 14.38 8.79
N VAL A 225 -7.57 13.70 7.64
CA VAL A 225 -8.40 13.87 6.44
C VAL A 225 -9.87 13.62 6.75
N GLN A 226 -10.18 12.49 7.38
CA GLN A 226 -11.56 12.10 7.71
C GLN A 226 -12.24 13.17 8.59
N CYS A 227 -11.55 13.66 9.62
CA CYS A 227 -12.06 14.73 10.48
C CYS A 227 -12.35 16.02 9.71
N LEU A 228 -11.44 16.44 8.83
CA LEU A 228 -11.59 17.67 8.06
C LEU A 228 -12.65 17.56 6.98
N LEU A 229 -12.80 16.40 6.33
CA LEU A 229 -13.91 16.12 5.41
C LEU A 229 -15.25 16.23 6.12
N ARG A 230 -15.36 15.62 7.32
CA ARG A 230 -16.58 15.70 8.14
C ARG A 230 -16.90 17.14 8.53
N ARG A 231 -15.88 17.93 8.91
CA ARG A 231 -16.03 19.37 9.17
C ARG A 231 -16.56 20.13 7.96
N ARG A 232 -16.21 19.73 6.73
CA ARG A 232 -16.72 20.30 5.47
C ARG A 232 -18.12 19.79 5.09
N GLY A 233 -18.80 19.06 5.98
CA GLY A 233 -20.11 18.47 5.71
C GLY A 233 -20.05 17.27 4.75
N ILE A 234 -18.91 16.60 4.63
CA ILE A 234 -18.75 15.40 3.81
C ILE A 234 -18.45 14.23 4.74
N SER A 235 -19.39 13.30 4.87
CA SER A 235 -19.13 12.09 5.66
C SER A 235 -18.09 11.20 4.97
N PRO A 236 -16.96 10.88 5.62
CA PRO A 236 -15.98 9.90 5.15
C PRO A 236 -16.26 8.47 5.68
N GLY A 237 -17.36 8.29 6.41
CA GLY A 237 -17.60 7.12 7.25
C GLY A 237 -17.06 7.31 8.67
N ALA A 238 -16.52 6.23 9.25
CA ALA A 238 -15.92 6.28 10.58
C ALA A 238 -14.59 7.05 10.58
N ILE A 239 -14.24 7.67 11.72
CA ILE A 239 -12.91 8.26 11.93
C ILE A 239 -12.00 7.17 12.51
N ASP A 240 -11.66 6.21 11.67
CA ASP A 240 -10.91 5.01 12.04
C ASP A 240 -9.44 5.07 11.56
N GLY A 241 -9.07 6.18 10.93
CA GLY A 241 -7.73 6.39 10.38
C GLY A 241 -7.40 5.44 9.24
N MET A 242 -8.39 4.98 8.47
CA MET A 242 -8.16 4.11 7.31
C MET A 242 -8.79 4.65 6.05
N PHE A 243 -7.99 4.70 5.00
CA PHE A 243 -8.41 5.30 3.75
C PHE A 243 -9.08 4.23 2.89
N GLY A 244 -10.32 3.92 3.26
CA GLY A 244 -11.17 3.01 2.53
C GLY A 244 -12.05 3.72 1.50
N PRO A 245 -12.97 2.97 0.84
CA PRO A 245 -13.84 3.48 -0.22
C PRO A 245 -14.73 4.64 0.21
N LEU A 246 -15.21 4.62 1.45
CA LEU A 246 -16.04 5.71 1.98
C LEU A 246 -15.27 7.02 2.10
N THR A 247 -13.99 6.95 2.52
CA THR A 247 -13.10 8.11 2.60
C THR A 247 -12.68 8.55 1.20
N MET A 248 -12.34 7.62 0.29
CA MET A 248 -12.03 7.93 -1.11
C MET A 248 -13.18 8.67 -1.80
N GLY A 249 -14.40 8.14 -1.75
CA GLY A 249 -15.57 8.82 -2.34
C GLY A 249 -15.87 10.16 -1.66
N ALA A 250 -15.53 10.33 -0.38
CA ALA A 250 -15.62 11.63 0.28
C ALA A 250 -14.57 12.63 -0.22
N VAL A 251 -13.34 12.18 -0.47
CA VAL A 251 -12.29 13.00 -1.09
C VAL A 251 -12.67 13.39 -2.51
N GLU A 252 -13.19 12.48 -3.33
CA GLU A 252 -13.63 12.79 -4.69
C GLU A 252 -14.77 13.82 -4.70
N ARG A 253 -15.77 13.66 -3.81
CA ARG A 253 -16.85 14.66 -3.63
C ARG A 253 -16.30 16.01 -3.18
N PHE A 254 -15.28 16.00 -2.31
CA PHE A 254 -14.62 17.22 -1.87
C PHE A 254 -13.90 17.90 -3.03
N GLN A 255 -13.05 17.17 -3.75
CA GLN A 255 -12.30 17.66 -4.89
C GLN A 255 -13.21 18.23 -5.97
N LYS A 256 -14.30 17.52 -6.31
CA LYS A 256 -15.31 17.99 -7.26
C LYS A 256 -15.91 19.33 -6.84
N ARG A 257 -16.33 19.47 -5.57
CA ARG A 257 -16.89 20.73 -5.04
C ARG A 257 -15.85 21.85 -4.97
N ALA A 258 -14.60 21.51 -4.72
CA ALA A 258 -13.48 22.44 -4.66
C ALA A 258 -12.89 22.79 -6.04
N ARG A 259 -13.43 22.24 -7.14
CA ARG A 259 -12.91 22.39 -8.51
C ARG A 259 -11.44 21.97 -8.62
N LEU A 260 -11.06 20.92 -7.91
CA LEU A 260 -9.75 20.27 -8.01
C LEU A 260 -9.82 19.07 -8.97
N ARG A 261 -8.66 18.56 -9.38
CA ARG A 261 -8.57 17.26 -10.05
C ARG A 261 -9.18 16.19 -9.14
N VAL A 262 -10.10 15.39 -9.68
CA VAL A 262 -10.81 14.33 -8.95
C VAL A 262 -10.06 13.03 -9.14
N ASP A 263 -9.02 12.83 -8.34
CA ASP A 263 -8.16 11.63 -8.37
C ASP A 263 -8.29 10.78 -7.09
N GLY A 264 -9.10 11.22 -6.12
CA GLY A 264 -9.28 10.51 -4.85
C GLY A 264 -8.05 10.57 -3.94
N ILE A 265 -7.02 11.36 -4.30
CA ILE A 265 -5.76 11.49 -3.56
C ILE A 265 -5.70 12.84 -2.84
N VAL A 266 -5.37 12.81 -1.56
CA VAL A 266 -5.11 14.02 -0.78
C VAL A 266 -3.63 14.40 -0.89
N GLY A 267 -3.30 15.09 -1.97
CA GLY A 267 -2.00 15.72 -2.18
C GLY A 267 -1.95 17.19 -1.69
N PRO A 268 -0.85 17.92 -1.96
CA PRO A 268 -0.63 19.28 -1.45
C PRO A 268 -1.76 20.29 -1.80
N HIS A 269 -2.28 20.24 -3.02
CA HIS A 269 -3.39 21.11 -3.44
C HIS A 269 -4.69 20.78 -2.68
N THR A 270 -5.02 19.49 -2.53
CA THR A 270 -6.17 19.05 -1.76
C THR A 270 -6.04 19.46 -0.29
N TRP A 271 -4.85 19.30 0.32
CA TRP A 271 -4.58 19.72 1.70
C TRP A 271 -4.78 21.21 1.91
N LYS A 272 -4.23 22.04 1.01
CA LYS A 272 -4.38 23.49 1.06
C LYS A 272 -5.85 23.87 1.13
N VAL A 273 -6.66 23.35 0.20
CA VAL A 273 -8.09 23.70 0.15
C VAL A 273 -8.87 23.06 1.29
N LEU A 274 -8.52 21.85 1.75
CA LEU A 274 -9.22 21.15 2.83
C LEU A 274 -9.02 21.84 4.18
N ARG A 275 -7.82 22.36 4.43
CA ARG A 275 -7.49 23.12 5.64
C ARG A 275 -7.96 24.57 5.59
N GLY A 276 -8.26 25.12 4.41
CA GLY A 276 -8.75 26.49 4.27
C GLY A 276 -7.61 27.47 4.09
#